data_AF-A0A812LS42-F1
#
_entry.id   AF-A0A812LS42-F1
#
_cell.length_a   1.000
_cell.length_b   1.000
_cell.length_c   1.000
_cell.angle_alpha   90.00
_cell.angle_beta   90.00
_cell.angle_gamma   90.00
#
_symmetry.space_group_name_H-M   'P 1'
#
loop_
_entity.id
_entity.type
_entity.pdbx_description
1 polymer ?
#
loop_
_entity_poly.entity_id
_entity_poly.type
_entity_poly.pdbx_seq_one_letter_code
_entity_poly.pdbx_strand_id
1 'polypeptide(L)'
;MGGNSSCCHDEQRLPGEMICAQSTKMGVPTQTTLTGNRENPSDIRESATEQLARSDKSDDCNDGPSGLQAVHTESSEPVEDHVGWIRMKSLSQLEVDQDIFRSIPMRQTLRGGGRLWRKSPLDLPEEARKALWEQSRPAALLDVFLSHTWRTSGRWKVFGLLLQSCWTFLLLSWMGFLVIIVALYKAEVLPRPFTSASNVTVLGVQVTCHVGPFLLAAYLPAMFVGALCAAYSPQGCSTQCFLDVVCIHQVDQKLMLRGIYSLGGFLARSKELRVLWSPPYFSRKWCVFEMAAYRAANPTGRIRLVPLFLEVAILALWTSVYFTTWLMYVAAAVQSPLNATFPFPIAPIALLPMLVAAHTLRRFIAEKQTLVEGLANFDVDKSECRLDFDSQFVNTAIEAWYGSRDVFNQYVRGALRMELVAQATHVPVAYFLLFSTIPMLPGLEITVGMWLDGLPHDFIWARIMAWLIGFGVGSQLLSLKLLFYLCDRFASPRMGSCACDYVQTVLIFMAYMICDLASYTLSNRALQHSLWACGIYCGAMLCMAGFCHRRSLVQKLS
;
A
#
# COMPACT_ATOMS: atom_id res chain seq x y z
N MET A 1 -43.31 -29.02 16.50
CA MET A 1 -42.52 -28.42 17.60
C MET A 1 -41.40 -27.62 16.97
N GLY A 2 -41.61 -26.31 16.85
CA GLY A 2 -40.67 -25.39 16.20
C GLY A 2 -39.76 -24.73 17.23
N GLY A 3 -38.53 -24.42 16.81
CA GLY A 3 -37.56 -23.64 17.57
C GLY A 3 -36.88 -22.65 16.64
N ASN A 4 -37.42 -21.42 16.60
CA ASN A 4 -36.79 -20.23 16.05
C ASN A 4 -35.71 -19.74 17.01
N SER A 5 -34.54 -19.37 16.51
CA SER A 5 -33.58 -18.53 17.23
C SER A 5 -33.27 -17.28 16.41
N SER A 6 -33.97 -16.19 16.76
CA SER A 6 -33.71 -14.82 16.32
C SER A 6 -32.55 -14.22 17.13
N CYS A 7 -31.66 -13.49 16.47
CA CYS A 7 -30.81 -12.51 17.15
C CYS A 7 -30.41 -11.41 16.14
N CYS A 8 -31.26 -10.40 16.00
CA CYS A 8 -30.89 -9.08 15.48
C CYS A 8 -31.40 -8.06 16.51
N HIS A 9 -30.48 -7.32 17.10
CA HIS A 9 -30.78 -6.18 17.96
C HIS A 9 -31.15 -4.97 17.07
N ASP A 10 -32.38 -4.49 17.26
CA ASP A 10 -32.84 -3.18 16.78
C ASP A 10 -32.23 -2.06 17.64
N GLU A 11 -31.53 -1.14 16.98
CA GLU A 11 -31.12 0.15 17.56
C GLU A 11 -32.05 1.23 16.97
N GLN A 12 -33.04 1.63 17.75
CA GLN A 12 -33.94 2.74 17.45
C GLN A 12 -33.15 4.06 17.38
N ARG A 13 -33.17 4.74 16.23
CA ARG A 13 -32.88 6.18 16.14
C ARG A 13 -34.10 6.94 15.60
N LEU A 14 -34.44 7.98 16.35
CA LEU A 14 -35.52 8.94 16.15
C LEU A 14 -35.37 9.74 14.83
N PRO A 15 -36.46 10.33 14.30
CA PRO A 15 -36.48 11.00 13.02
C PRO A 15 -35.92 12.43 13.12
N GLY A 16 -34.87 12.71 12.34
CA GLY A 16 -34.28 14.04 12.20
C GLY A 16 -34.55 14.60 10.81
N GLU A 17 -35.20 15.76 10.81
CA GLU A 17 -35.61 16.64 9.72
C GLU A 17 -34.79 16.60 8.41
N MET A 18 -35.53 16.46 7.32
CA MET A 18 -35.06 16.52 5.93
C MET A 18 -34.94 17.99 5.52
N ILE A 19 -33.75 18.57 5.64
CA ILE A 19 -33.45 19.90 5.08
C ILE A 19 -33.15 19.75 3.58
N CYS A 20 -34.06 20.27 2.77
CA CYS A 20 -33.94 20.41 1.32
C CYS A 20 -32.82 21.42 1.00
N ALA A 21 -31.63 20.95 0.62
CA ALA A 21 -30.56 21.80 0.14
C ALA A 21 -30.85 22.23 -1.30
N GLN A 22 -31.26 23.51 -1.46
CA GLN A 22 -31.30 24.18 -2.76
C GLN A 22 -29.88 24.24 -3.36
N SER A 23 -29.79 23.81 -4.62
CA SER A 23 -28.61 23.90 -5.46
C SER A 23 -28.28 25.37 -5.77
N THR A 24 -27.45 26.00 -4.96
CA THR A 24 -26.78 27.25 -5.31
C THR A 24 -25.62 26.96 -6.27
N LYS A 25 -25.72 27.50 -7.49
CA LYS A 25 -24.60 27.60 -8.45
C LYS A 25 -23.37 28.18 -7.74
N MET A 26 -22.25 27.46 -7.79
CA MET A 26 -20.97 27.98 -7.31
C MET A 26 -20.59 29.21 -8.14
N GLY A 27 -20.59 30.38 -7.50
CA GLY A 27 -20.03 31.60 -8.04
C GLY A 27 -18.50 31.50 -8.07
N VAL A 28 -17.93 31.68 -9.25
CA VAL A 28 -16.49 31.83 -9.48
C VAL A 28 -16.03 33.14 -8.81
N PRO A 29 -14.95 33.16 -8.01
CA PRO A 29 -14.40 34.41 -7.51
C PRO A 29 -13.65 35.13 -8.63
N THR A 30 -14.09 36.35 -8.95
CA THR A 30 -13.39 37.27 -9.85
C THR A 30 -12.04 37.68 -9.24
N GLN A 31 -10.94 37.30 -9.86
CA GLN A 31 -9.60 37.78 -9.48
C GLN A 31 -9.32 39.15 -10.12
N THR A 32 -8.89 40.07 -9.25
CA THR A 32 -8.44 41.43 -9.55
C THR A 32 -7.11 41.39 -10.33
N THR A 33 -7.11 42.00 -11.52
CA THR A 33 -5.94 42.26 -12.35
C THR A 33 -4.97 43.22 -11.67
N LEU A 34 -3.75 42.75 -11.37
CA LEU A 34 -2.58 43.59 -11.11
C LEU A 34 -1.60 43.44 -12.28
N THR A 35 -1.51 44.50 -13.08
CA THR A 35 -0.54 44.66 -14.17
C THR A 35 0.83 45.01 -13.59
N GLY A 36 1.82 44.17 -13.85
CA GLY A 36 3.22 44.44 -13.52
C GLY A 36 4.14 43.93 -14.62
N ASN A 37 4.61 44.85 -15.47
CA ASN A 37 5.67 44.63 -16.45
C ASN A 37 6.94 44.10 -15.77
N ARG A 38 7.55 43.04 -16.34
CA ARG A 38 9.00 42.83 -16.20
C ARG A 38 9.57 42.08 -17.39
N GLU A 39 10.72 42.58 -17.81
CA GLU A 39 11.48 42.28 -19.02
C GLU A 39 12.12 40.88 -19.01
N ASN A 40 12.34 40.40 -20.23
CA ASN A 40 13.16 39.23 -20.61
C ASN A 40 14.59 39.31 -20.02
N PRO A 41 15.25 38.16 -19.79
CA PRO A 41 16.20 37.73 -20.81
C PRO A 41 16.18 36.22 -21.12
N SER A 42 16.53 35.97 -22.38
CA SER A 42 16.85 34.70 -23.03
C SER A 42 18.04 33.96 -22.42
N ASP A 43 18.13 32.68 -22.82
CA ASP A 43 19.20 31.69 -22.62
C ASP A 43 19.21 30.90 -21.31
N ILE A 44 18.99 29.58 -21.43
CA ILE A 44 19.94 28.51 -21.05
C ILE A 44 19.29 27.12 -21.15
N ARG A 45 19.95 26.25 -21.93
CA ARG A 45 20.01 24.76 -21.88
C ARG A 45 18.73 23.94 -22.08
N GLU A 46 18.59 23.43 -23.30
CA GLU A 46 18.23 22.02 -23.50
C GLU A 46 19.25 21.12 -22.81
N SER A 47 18.87 20.43 -21.74
CA SER A 47 19.64 19.27 -21.27
C SER A 47 18.75 18.21 -20.62
N ALA A 48 18.90 16.99 -21.14
CA ALA A 48 18.84 15.74 -20.41
C ALA A 48 17.50 15.34 -19.74
N THR A 49 16.39 15.30 -20.51
CA THR A 49 15.19 14.52 -20.11
C THR A 49 14.85 13.39 -21.10
N GLU A 50 15.60 13.22 -22.19
CA GLU A 50 15.28 12.27 -23.26
C GLU A 50 16.03 10.91 -23.19
N GLN A 51 16.88 10.69 -22.17
CA GLN A 51 17.72 9.49 -22.09
C GLN A 51 17.32 8.46 -21.03
N LEU A 52 16.26 8.67 -20.24
CA LEU A 52 15.72 7.66 -19.33
C LEU A 52 14.50 6.90 -19.87
N ALA A 53 14.08 7.17 -21.11
CA ALA A 53 13.08 6.39 -21.85
C ALA A 53 13.71 5.28 -22.74
N ARG A 54 15.02 5.05 -22.66
CA ARG A 54 15.75 4.03 -23.43
C ARG A 54 16.57 3.11 -22.51
N SER A 55 15.90 2.33 -21.67
CA SER A 55 16.50 1.13 -21.06
C SER A 55 15.46 0.10 -20.63
N ASP A 56 14.35 -0.03 -21.37
CA ASP A 56 13.48 -1.22 -21.32
C ASP A 56 13.33 -1.73 -22.76
N LYS A 57 14.39 -2.39 -23.24
CA LYS A 57 14.36 -3.27 -24.41
C LYS A 57 15.01 -4.58 -23.99
N SER A 58 14.17 -5.56 -23.66
CA SER A 58 14.25 -6.94 -24.16
C SER A 58 13.51 -7.87 -23.19
N ASP A 59 12.21 -8.02 -23.40
CA ASP A 59 11.57 -9.33 -23.37
C ASP A 59 10.49 -9.28 -24.44
N ASP A 60 10.85 -9.87 -25.58
CA ASP A 60 10.01 -10.04 -26.77
C ASP A 60 8.73 -10.78 -26.40
N CYS A 61 7.60 -10.08 -26.47
CA CYS A 61 6.30 -10.67 -26.78
C CYS A 61 5.93 -10.21 -28.18
N ASN A 62 6.69 -10.67 -29.17
CA ASN A 62 6.37 -10.54 -30.57
C ASN A 62 6.45 -11.96 -31.16
N ASP A 63 5.30 -12.66 -31.16
CA ASP A 63 4.96 -13.78 -32.03
C ASP A 63 3.53 -14.24 -31.72
N GLY A 64 2.56 -13.45 -32.20
CA GLY A 64 1.21 -13.92 -32.48
C GLY A 64 1.00 -13.87 -34.00
N PRO A 65 0.40 -14.90 -34.62
CA PRO A 65 0.44 -15.05 -36.07
C PRO A 65 -0.33 -13.93 -36.76
N SER A 66 0.40 -13.20 -37.60
CA SER A 66 -0.11 -12.34 -38.67
C SER A 66 -1.00 -13.17 -39.61
N GLY A 67 -2.29 -13.26 -39.29
CA GLY A 67 -3.21 -14.13 -40.01
C GLY A 67 -4.68 -13.95 -39.63
N LEU A 68 -5.12 -12.73 -39.32
CA LEU A 68 -6.54 -12.38 -39.32
C LEU A 68 -6.80 -11.51 -40.55
N GLN A 69 -7.17 -12.16 -41.64
CA GLN A 69 -7.82 -11.51 -42.77
C GLN A 69 -9.06 -10.77 -42.23
N ALA A 70 -9.17 -9.49 -42.54
CA ALA A 70 -10.38 -8.72 -42.33
C ALA A 70 -11.52 -9.39 -43.11
N VAL A 71 -12.34 -10.16 -42.42
CA VAL A 71 -13.64 -10.62 -42.94
C VAL A 71 -14.48 -9.35 -43.09
N HIS A 72 -14.65 -8.91 -44.34
CA HIS A 72 -15.67 -7.94 -44.71
C HIS A 72 -17.04 -8.60 -44.50
N THR A 73 -17.55 -8.52 -43.28
CA THR A 73 -18.96 -8.76 -42.99
C THR A 73 -19.79 -7.68 -43.65
N GLU A 74 -20.73 -8.11 -44.48
CA GLU A 74 -21.75 -7.29 -45.13
C GLU A 74 -22.49 -6.41 -44.10
N SER A 75 -22.89 -5.23 -44.58
CA SER A 75 -23.54 -4.13 -43.86
C SER A 75 -24.68 -4.58 -42.94
N SER A 76 -24.34 -4.88 -41.69
CA SER A 76 -25.24 -4.71 -40.58
C SER A 76 -25.36 -3.21 -40.34
N GLU A 77 -26.59 -2.69 -40.27
CA GLU A 77 -26.82 -1.33 -39.83
C GLU A 77 -25.99 -1.06 -38.58
N PRO A 78 -25.35 0.10 -38.48
CA PRO A 78 -24.57 0.42 -37.29
C PRO A 78 -25.52 0.36 -36.09
N VAL A 79 -25.42 -0.72 -35.30
CA VAL A 79 -25.98 -0.82 -33.93
C VAL A 79 -25.18 0.13 -33.00
N GLU A 80 -24.56 1.15 -33.59
CA GLU A 80 -23.56 2.06 -33.06
C GLU A 80 -24.19 2.95 -32.00
N ASP A 81 -23.64 2.83 -30.80
CA ASP A 81 -23.27 3.98 -29.97
C ASP A 81 -24.42 4.83 -29.38
N HIS A 82 -25.67 4.42 -29.60
CA HIS A 82 -26.82 5.25 -29.24
C HIS A 82 -26.89 5.55 -27.73
N VAL A 83 -26.47 4.62 -26.86
CA VAL A 83 -26.47 4.82 -25.40
C VAL A 83 -25.46 5.88 -24.98
N GLY A 84 -24.22 5.82 -25.48
CA GLY A 84 -23.18 6.79 -25.17
C GLY A 84 -23.58 8.19 -25.65
N TRP A 85 -24.09 8.27 -26.89
CA TRP A 85 -24.61 9.51 -27.46
C TRP A 85 -25.80 10.09 -26.70
N ILE A 86 -26.76 9.25 -26.29
CA ILE A 86 -27.91 9.70 -25.48
C ILE A 86 -27.40 10.33 -24.19
N ARG A 87 -26.56 9.63 -23.44
CA ARG A 87 -26.02 10.13 -22.16
C ARG A 87 -25.18 11.38 -22.31
N MET A 88 -24.39 11.46 -23.38
CA MET A 88 -23.59 12.65 -23.70
C MET A 88 -24.49 13.86 -23.99
N LYS A 89 -25.56 13.68 -24.79
CA LYS A 89 -26.50 14.75 -25.14
C LYS A 89 -27.39 15.18 -23.98
N SER A 90 -27.82 14.24 -23.13
CA SER A 90 -28.68 14.53 -21.97
C SER A 90 -27.93 15.07 -20.76
N LEU A 91 -26.59 15.07 -20.78
CA LEU A 91 -25.74 15.41 -19.63
C LEU A 91 -26.07 14.58 -18.37
N SER A 92 -26.52 13.33 -18.56
CA SER A 92 -26.88 12.42 -17.48
C SER A 92 -25.75 11.45 -17.10
N GLN A 93 -24.49 11.89 -17.24
CA GLN A 93 -23.33 11.03 -16.94
C GLN A 93 -23.25 10.61 -15.46
N LEU A 94 -23.88 11.36 -14.54
CA LEU A 94 -23.95 11.05 -13.11
C LEU A 94 -25.23 10.28 -12.71
N GLU A 95 -26.14 10.02 -13.64
CA GLU A 95 -27.34 9.24 -13.35
C GLU A 95 -27.04 7.74 -13.26
N VAL A 96 -27.58 7.12 -12.21
CA VAL A 96 -27.35 5.73 -11.86
C VAL A 96 -28.32 4.84 -12.62
N ASP A 97 -27.78 3.92 -13.42
CA ASP A 97 -28.55 2.82 -13.98
C ASP A 97 -28.60 1.67 -12.94
N GLN A 98 -29.72 1.59 -12.20
CA GLN A 98 -29.87 0.66 -11.07
C GLN A 98 -29.84 -0.81 -11.52
N ASP A 99 -30.26 -1.11 -12.75
CA ASP A 99 -30.35 -2.49 -13.26
C ASP A 99 -28.98 -3.15 -13.42
N ILE A 100 -27.96 -2.33 -13.68
CA ILE A 100 -26.58 -2.77 -13.90
C ILE A 100 -25.64 -2.40 -12.75
N PHE A 101 -26.17 -1.77 -11.69
CA PHE A 101 -25.37 -1.37 -10.54
C PHE A 101 -24.98 -2.59 -9.70
N ARG A 102 -23.70 -2.95 -9.73
CA ARG A 102 -23.21 -4.16 -9.08
C ARG A 102 -21.98 -3.91 -8.22
N SER A 103 -21.76 -4.80 -7.27
CA SER A 103 -20.61 -4.80 -6.38
C SER A 103 -20.05 -6.21 -6.17
N ILE A 104 -18.80 -6.28 -5.73
CA ILE A 104 -18.13 -7.50 -5.28
C ILE A 104 -17.51 -7.26 -3.90
N PRO A 105 -17.52 -8.24 -2.98
CA PRO A 105 -16.74 -8.15 -1.75
C PRO A 105 -15.23 -8.00 -2.05
N MET A 106 -14.56 -7.02 -1.43
CA MET A 106 -13.12 -6.76 -1.59
C MET A 106 -12.27 -8.02 -1.46
N ARG A 107 -12.51 -8.85 -0.44
CA ARG A 107 -11.75 -10.09 -0.20
C ARG A 107 -11.91 -11.12 -1.32
N GLN A 108 -13.08 -11.16 -1.96
CA GLN A 108 -13.33 -12.03 -3.11
C GLN A 108 -12.44 -11.65 -4.30
N THR A 109 -12.12 -10.36 -4.47
CA THR A 109 -11.17 -9.91 -5.50
C THR A 109 -9.74 -10.44 -5.29
N LEU A 110 -9.40 -10.84 -4.06
CA LEU A 110 -8.07 -11.35 -3.68
C LEU A 110 -7.96 -12.87 -3.73
N ARG A 111 -9.07 -13.59 -3.89
CA ARG A 111 -9.08 -15.07 -3.94
C ARG A 111 -8.32 -15.61 -5.14
N GLY A 112 -7.78 -16.82 -5.01
CA GLY A 112 -6.92 -17.43 -6.03
C GLY A 112 -5.67 -16.61 -6.33
N GLY A 113 -5.12 -15.90 -5.33
CA GLY A 113 -3.99 -14.99 -5.53
C GLY A 113 -4.34 -13.76 -6.36
N GLY A 114 -5.61 -13.34 -6.32
CA GLY A 114 -6.16 -12.22 -7.05
C GLY A 114 -6.15 -12.41 -8.56
N ARG A 115 -6.63 -13.57 -9.04
CA ARG A 115 -6.78 -13.87 -10.47
C ARG A 115 -7.47 -12.75 -11.25
N LEU A 116 -8.47 -12.11 -10.64
CA LEU A 116 -9.23 -10.98 -11.20
C LEU A 116 -8.36 -9.77 -11.55
N TRP A 117 -7.20 -9.61 -10.91
CA TRP A 117 -6.30 -8.47 -11.15
C TRP A 117 -5.20 -8.76 -12.17
N ARG A 118 -4.91 -10.04 -12.42
CA ARG A 118 -3.69 -10.46 -13.14
C ARG A 118 -3.82 -10.43 -14.66
N LYS A 119 -5.04 -10.51 -15.20
CA LYS A 119 -5.30 -10.55 -16.64
C LYS A 119 -6.37 -9.52 -16.97
N SER A 120 -6.18 -8.81 -18.08
CA SER A 120 -7.23 -7.96 -18.64
C SER A 120 -8.41 -8.84 -19.06
N PRO A 121 -9.67 -8.39 -18.90
CA PRO A 121 -10.82 -9.13 -19.42
C PRO A 121 -10.69 -9.43 -20.92
N LEU A 122 -10.04 -8.56 -21.68
CA LEU A 122 -9.85 -8.73 -23.13
C LEU A 122 -9.01 -9.98 -23.50
N ASP A 123 -8.18 -10.46 -22.58
CA ASP A 123 -7.28 -11.60 -22.81
C ASP A 123 -7.92 -12.93 -22.36
N LEU A 124 -9.19 -12.90 -21.92
CA LEU A 124 -9.91 -14.05 -21.41
C LEU A 124 -10.83 -14.65 -22.48
N PRO A 125 -10.98 -15.98 -22.52
CA PRO A 125 -11.99 -16.61 -23.37
C PRO A 125 -13.39 -16.12 -22.99
N GLU A 126 -14.29 -16.10 -23.96
CA GLU A 126 -15.64 -15.54 -23.81
C GLU A 126 -16.44 -16.18 -22.64
N GLU A 127 -16.35 -17.50 -22.47
CA GLU A 127 -16.99 -18.20 -21.36
C GLU A 127 -16.49 -17.69 -20.00
N ALA A 128 -15.17 -17.50 -19.86
CA ALA A 128 -14.58 -16.97 -18.65
C ALA A 128 -15.01 -15.50 -18.43
N ARG A 129 -15.11 -14.70 -19.50
CA ARG A 129 -15.62 -13.32 -19.43
C ARG A 129 -17.07 -13.27 -18.94
N LYS A 130 -17.93 -14.18 -19.41
CA LYS A 130 -19.32 -14.28 -18.96
C LYS A 130 -19.41 -14.63 -17.47
N ALA A 131 -18.61 -15.60 -17.03
CA ALA A 131 -18.55 -16.03 -15.63
C ALA A 131 -18.03 -14.94 -14.66
N LEU A 132 -17.37 -13.87 -15.15
CA LEU A 132 -16.98 -12.74 -14.30
C LEU A 132 -18.20 -11.99 -13.79
N TRP A 133 -19.18 -11.71 -14.64
CA TRP A 133 -20.36 -10.93 -14.27
C TRP A 133 -21.19 -11.59 -13.15
N GLU A 134 -21.24 -12.92 -13.16
CA GLU A 134 -21.94 -13.73 -12.15
C GLU A 134 -21.29 -13.66 -10.76
N GLN A 135 -20.02 -13.24 -10.66
CA GLN A 135 -19.31 -13.11 -9.39
C GLN A 135 -19.65 -11.80 -8.64
N SER A 136 -20.18 -10.79 -9.34
CA SER A 136 -20.70 -9.58 -8.72
C SER A 136 -22.19 -9.75 -8.39
N ARG A 137 -22.73 -8.89 -7.53
CA ARG A 137 -24.15 -8.89 -7.14
C ARG A 137 -24.75 -7.49 -7.26
N PRO A 138 -26.06 -7.37 -7.53
CA PRO A 138 -26.75 -6.08 -7.48
C PRO A 138 -26.48 -5.37 -6.15
N ALA A 139 -26.30 -4.06 -6.21
CA ALA A 139 -26.05 -3.24 -5.04
C ALA A 139 -26.83 -1.92 -5.12
N ALA A 140 -27.07 -1.30 -3.98
CA ALA A 140 -27.65 0.04 -3.93
C ALA A 140 -26.59 1.13 -3.71
N LEU A 141 -25.45 0.76 -3.12
CA LEU A 141 -24.37 1.64 -2.68
C LEU A 141 -23.05 0.88 -2.67
N LEU A 142 -21.94 1.59 -2.91
CA LEU A 142 -20.58 1.05 -2.85
C LEU A 142 -19.84 1.62 -1.65
N ASP A 143 -19.15 0.77 -0.89
CA ASP A 143 -18.24 1.27 0.15
C ASP A 143 -16.97 1.85 -0.49
N VAL A 144 -16.46 1.22 -1.55
CA VAL A 144 -15.24 1.64 -2.25
C VAL A 144 -15.37 1.45 -3.76
N PHE A 145 -15.07 2.48 -4.53
CA PHE A 145 -14.81 2.35 -5.97
C PHE A 145 -13.31 2.13 -6.19
N LEU A 146 -12.91 1.01 -6.78
CA LEU A 146 -11.52 0.72 -7.07
C LEU A 146 -11.13 1.22 -8.46
N SER A 147 -10.49 2.39 -8.50
CA SER A 147 -9.91 2.91 -9.73
C SER A 147 -8.49 2.43 -9.91
N HIS A 148 -8.15 2.00 -11.14
CA HIS A 148 -6.83 1.46 -11.45
C HIS A 148 -6.52 1.47 -12.94
N THR A 149 -5.27 1.16 -13.29
CA THR A 149 -4.84 0.96 -14.69
C THR A 149 -4.40 -0.47 -14.95
N TRP A 150 -4.83 -1.06 -16.07
CA TRP A 150 -4.40 -2.39 -16.50
C TRP A 150 -2.94 -2.45 -16.94
N ARG A 151 -2.30 -1.30 -17.22
CA ARG A 151 -0.86 -1.20 -17.52
C ARG A 151 0.02 -1.64 -16.35
N THR A 152 -0.46 -1.51 -15.12
CA THR A 152 0.27 -1.94 -13.94
C THR A 152 -0.07 -3.38 -13.59
N SER A 153 0.98 -4.18 -13.38
CA SER A 153 0.84 -5.60 -13.06
C SER A 153 -0.11 -5.84 -11.88
N GLY A 154 -1.04 -6.79 -12.07
CA GLY A 154 -2.03 -7.16 -11.07
C GLY A 154 -1.45 -7.62 -9.74
N ARG A 155 -0.27 -8.25 -9.75
CA ARG A 155 0.35 -8.79 -8.52
C ARG A 155 0.58 -7.70 -7.45
N TRP A 156 0.92 -6.49 -7.88
CA TRP A 156 1.16 -5.37 -6.98
C TRP A 156 -0.15 -4.79 -6.44
N LYS A 157 -1.22 -4.78 -7.24
CA LYS A 157 -2.57 -4.43 -6.78
C LYS A 157 -3.06 -5.39 -5.71
N VAL A 158 -2.91 -6.69 -5.95
CA VAL A 158 -3.28 -7.75 -5.00
C VAL A 158 -2.51 -7.60 -3.70
N PHE A 159 -1.19 -7.42 -3.79
CA PHE A 159 -0.35 -7.25 -2.61
C PHE A 159 -0.71 -5.99 -1.82
N GLY A 160 -0.88 -4.86 -2.50
CA GLY A 160 -1.29 -3.60 -1.88
C GLY A 160 -2.64 -3.72 -1.17
N LEU A 161 -3.64 -4.30 -1.84
CA LEU A 161 -4.96 -4.52 -1.25
C LEU A 161 -4.93 -5.51 -0.08
N LEU A 162 -4.11 -6.57 -0.16
CA LEU A 162 -3.93 -7.53 0.93
C LEU A 162 -3.34 -6.84 2.16
N LEU A 163 -2.24 -6.09 2.02
CA LEU A 163 -1.66 -5.38 3.17
C LEU A 163 -2.64 -4.37 3.78
N GLN A 164 -3.38 -3.63 2.94
CA GLN A 164 -4.29 -2.60 3.45
C GLN A 164 -5.53 -3.14 4.13
N SER A 165 -6.12 -4.20 3.58
CA SER A 165 -7.42 -4.72 4.04
C SER A 165 -7.28 -5.93 4.96
N CYS A 166 -6.10 -6.55 5.04
CA CYS A 166 -5.91 -7.83 5.71
C CYS A 166 -4.73 -7.88 6.70
N TRP A 167 -4.06 -6.78 7.01
CA TRP A 167 -2.93 -6.77 7.97
C TRP A 167 -3.28 -7.37 9.34
N THR A 168 -4.52 -7.23 9.80
CA THR A 168 -4.97 -7.82 11.08
C THR A 168 -4.92 -9.35 11.05
N PHE A 169 -5.29 -9.98 9.93
CA PHE A 169 -5.18 -11.43 9.77
C PHE A 169 -3.73 -11.91 9.75
N LEU A 170 -2.83 -11.11 9.16
CA LEU A 170 -1.39 -11.40 9.18
C LEU A 170 -0.87 -11.43 10.63
N LEU A 171 -1.21 -10.41 11.42
CA LEU A 171 -0.83 -10.34 12.84
C LEU A 171 -1.49 -11.45 13.68
N LEU A 172 -2.80 -11.69 13.50
CA LEU A 172 -3.52 -12.73 14.24
C LEU A 172 -2.94 -14.13 13.94
N SER A 173 -2.63 -14.41 12.67
CA SER A 173 -1.99 -15.66 12.28
C SER A 173 -0.60 -15.80 12.90
N TRP A 174 0.22 -14.75 12.85
CA TRP A 174 1.52 -14.73 13.51
C TRP A 174 1.42 -14.98 15.02
N MET A 175 0.50 -14.31 15.73
CA MET A 175 0.27 -14.54 17.15
C MET A 175 -0.23 -15.97 17.43
N GLY A 176 -1.09 -16.52 16.57
CA GLY A 176 -1.55 -17.91 16.68
C GLY A 176 -0.39 -18.91 16.55
N PHE A 177 0.47 -18.74 15.56
CA PHE A 177 1.68 -19.57 15.39
C PHE A 177 2.64 -19.41 16.57
N LEU A 178 2.83 -18.19 17.08
CA LEU A 178 3.63 -17.93 18.27
C LEU A 178 3.14 -18.78 19.45
N VAL A 179 1.84 -18.75 19.75
CA VAL A 179 1.22 -19.54 20.83
C VAL A 179 1.43 -21.04 20.61
N ILE A 180 1.23 -21.52 19.38
CA ILE A 180 1.42 -22.94 19.03
C ILE A 180 2.87 -23.37 19.27
N ILE A 181 3.85 -22.60 18.79
CA ILE A 181 5.28 -22.94 18.96
C ILE A 181 5.67 -22.91 20.44
N VAL A 182 5.22 -21.92 21.21
CA VAL A 182 5.46 -21.87 22.67
C VAL A 182 4.84 -23.08 23.38
N ALA A 183 3.63 -23.49 23.00
CA ALA A 183 3.00 -24.68 23.56
C ALA A 183 3.78 -25.96 23.22
N LEU A 184 4.28 -26.08 21.99
CA LEU A 184 5.11 -27.21 21.56
C LEU A 184 6.47 -27.25 22.26
N TYR A 185 7.08 -26.10 22.56
CA TYR A 185 8.27 -26.05 23.41
C TYR A 185 7.94 -26.50 24.84
N LYS A 186 6.83 -26.04 25.41
CA LYS A 186 6.42 -26.40 26.77
C LYS A 186 6.09 -27.89 26.90
N ALA A 187 5.58 -28.50 25.84
CA ALA A 187 5.30 -29.93 25.75
C ALA A 187 6.54 -30.77 25.38
N GLU A 188 7.73 -30.15 25.28
CA GLU A 188 9.00 -30.79 24.92
C GLU A 188 8.97 -31.51 23.56
N VAL A 189 8.03 -31.14 22.67
CA VAL A 189 7.91 -31.69 21.32
C VAL A 189 8.95 -31.09 20.38
N LEU A 190 9.19 -29.78 20.52
CA LEU A 190 10.21 -29.07 19.74
C LEU A 190 11.52 -28.99 20.54
N PRO A 191 12.66 -29.42 19.96
CA PRO A 191 13.94 -29.33 20.64
C PRO A 191 14.40 -27.87 20.76
N ARG A 192 15.28 -27.59 21.72
CA ARG A 192 15.97 -26.31 21.87
C ARG A 192 17.48 -26.55 21.77
N PRO A 193 18.00 -26.86 20.57
CA PRO A 193 19.35 -27.41 20.40
C PRO A 193 20.46 -26.39 20.63
N PHE A 194 20.14 -25.10 20.68
CA PHE A 194 21.11 -24.04 20.83
C PHE A 194 21.13 -23.55 22.27
N THR A 195 22.31 -23.40 22.84
CA THR A 195 22.52 -22.56 24.02
C THR A 195 22.70 -21.13 23.55
N SER A 196 22.08 -20.16 24.24
CA SER A 196 22.34 -18.75 23.97
C SER A 196 23.84 -18.48 24.18
N ALA A 197 24.57 -18.42 23.05
CA ALA A 197 26.03 -18.54 22.91
C ALA A 197 26.84 -17.44 23.59
N SER A 198 26.17 -16.38 24.01
CA SER A 198 26.78 -15.18 24.55
C SER A 198 26.27 -15.02 25.96
N ASN A 199 27.19 -14.81 26.88
CA ASN A 199 27.04 -14.13 28.17
C ASN A 199 25.96 -13.02 28.13
N VAL A 200 24.68 -13.38 28.16
CA VAL A 200 23.60 -12.41 28.27
C VAL A 200 23.62 -12.00 29.73
N THR A 201 24.26 -10.87 29.97
CA THR A 201 24.31 -10.27 31.29
C THR A 201 22.98 -9.57 31.54
N VAL A 202 22.13 -10.20 32.35
CA VAL A 202 20.83 -9.65 32.77
C VAL A 202 20.97 -9.24 34.22
N LEU A 203 20.76 -7.96 34.51
CA LEU A 203 20.92 -7.38 35.85
C LEU A 203 22.29 -7.70 36.47
N GLY A 204 23.36 -7.62 35.66
CA GLY A 204 24.73 -7.92 36.08
C GLY A 204 25.08 -9.41 36.19
N VAL A 205 24.11 -10.32 36.02
CA VAL A 205 24.31 -11.77 36.14
C VAL A 205 24.40 -12.41 34.76
N GLN A 206 25.41 -13.26 34.55
CA GLN A 206 25.49 -14.06 33.32
C GLN A 206 24.45 -15.16 33.34
N VAL A 207 23.64 -15.21 32.29
CA VAL A 207 22.54 -16.16 32.15
C VAL A 207 22.74 -16.98 30.89
N THR A 208 22.62 -18.30 31.03
CA THR A 208 22.53 -19.24 29.90
C THR A 208 21.11 -19.81 29.84
N CYS A 209 20.58 -19.96 28.63
CA CYS A 209 19.29 -20.63 28.41
C CYS A 209 19.29 -21.34 27.05
N HIS A 210 18.40 -22.32 26.91
CA HIS A 210 18.23 -23.11 25.69
C HIS A 210 17.17 -22.46 24.79
N VAL A 211 17.51 -22.32 23.51
CA VAL A 211 16.69 -21.68 22.48
C VAL A 211 16.61 -22.55 21.22
N GLY A 212 15.55 -22.37 20.42
CA GLY A 212 15.38 -23.03 19.14
C GLY A 212 15.26 -22.02 17.99
N PRO A 213 15.24 -22.44 16.72
CA PRO A 213 15.00 -21.55 15.58
C PRO A 213 13.52 -21.43 15.21
N PHE A 214 12.62 -22.09 15.95
CA PHE A 214 11.29 -22.41 15.43
C PHE A 214 10.32 -21.23 15.38
N LEU A 215 10.40 -20.24 16.29
CA LEU A 215 9.55 -19.03 16.17
C LEU A 215 9.93 -18.24 14.92
N LEU A 216 11.23 -18.11 14.66
CA LEU A 216 11.72 -17.43 13.47
C LEU A 216 11.34 -18.20 12.21
N ALA A 217 11.45 -19.54 12.22
CA ALA A 217 11.13 -20.38 11.06
C ALA A 217 9.63 -20.37 10.73
N ALA A 218 8.80 -20.33 11.77
CA ALA A 218 7.34 -20.31 11.66
C ALA A 218 6.80 -18.97 11.12
N TYR A 219 7.61 -17.91 11.07
CA TYR A 219 7.15 -16.57 10.71
C TYR A 219 6.58 -16.46 9.29
N LEU A 220 7.35 -16.86 8.27
CA LEU A 220 6.88 -16.78 6.87
C LEU A 220 5.66 -17.67 6.62
N PRO A 221 5.62 -18.94 7.09
CA PRO A 221 4.40 -19.76 7.04
C PRO A 221 3.21 -19.08 7.71
N ALA A 222 3.38 -18.49 8.91
CA ALA A 222 2.30 -17.82 9.61
C ALA A 222 1.74 -16.64 8.81
N MET A 223 2.62 -15.84 8.19
CA MET A 223 2.21 -14.72 7.36
C MET A 223 1.48 -15.17 6.09
N PHE A 224 1.96 -16.25 5.47
CA PHE A 224 1.29 -16.85 4.31
C PHE A 224 -0.10 -17.40 4.67
N VAL A 225 -0.22 -18.13 5.78
CA VAL A 225 -1.51 -18.62 6.29
C VAL A 225 -2.44 -17.44 6.60
N GLY A 226 -1.93 -16.37 7.24
CA GLY A 226 -2.71 -15.17 7.51
C GLY A 226 -3.27 -14.53 6.24
N ALA A 227 -2.44 -14.44 5.18
CA ALA A 227 -2.87 -13.94 3.89
C ALA A 227 -3.98 -14.79 3.26
N LEU A 228 -3.83 -16.11 3.31
CA LEU A 228 -4.85 -17.05 2.82
C LEU A 228 -6.15 -16.94 3.63
N CYS A 229 -6.06 -17.01 4.96
CA CYS A 229 -7.20 -16.85 5.85
C CYS A 229 -7.92 -15.53 5.58
N ALA A 230 -7.20 -14.45 5.32
CA ALA A 230 -7.83 -13.18 5.01
C ALA A 230 -8.64 -13.20 3.70
N ALA A 231 -8.08 -13.75 2.62
CA ALA A 231 -8.76 -13.85 1.33
C ALA A 231 -9.99 -14.78 1.36
N TYR A 232 -9.96 -15.82 2.18
CA TYR A 232 -11.02 -16.84 2.27
C TYR A 232 -11.95 -16.68 3.48
N SER A 233 -11.70 -15.73 4.37
CA SER A 233 -12.55 -15.47 5.53
C SER A 233 -13.99 -15.11 5.13
N PRO A 234 -14.99 -15.41 5.99
CA PRO A 234 -16.40 -15.17 5.71
C PRO A 234 -16.69 -13.72 5.29
N GLN A 235 -17.60 -13.56 4.32
CA GLN A 235 -17.86 -12.29 3.65
C GLN A 235 -18.70 -11.29 4.47
N GLY A 236 -19.25 -11.70 5.62
CA GLY A 236 -20.23 -10.93 6.39
C GLY A 236 -19.79 -9.52 6.77
N CYS A 237 -18.48 -9.26 6.85
CA CYS A 237 -17.92 -7.94 7.16
C CYS A 237 -16.98 -7.41 6.05
N SER A 238 -17.08 -7.93 4.82
CA SER A 238 -16.23 -7.46 3.72
C SER A 238 -16.80 -6.19 3.10
N THR A 239 -15.95 -5.16 2.99
CA THR A 239 -16.19 -3.95 2.19
C THR A 239 -16.71 -4.32 0.80
N GLN A 240 -17.85 -3.76 0.41
CA GLN A 240 -18.39 -3.91 -0.94
C GLN A 240 -17.71 -2.92 -1.87
N CYS A 241 -17.10 -3.42 -2.93
CA CYS A 241 -16.40 -2.57 -3.89
C CYS A 241 -16.88 -2.75 -5.31
N PHE A 242 -16.70 -1.70 -6.10
CA PHE A 242 -16.79 -1.78 -7.55
C PHE A 242 -15.43 -2.11 -8.13
N LEU A 243 -15.42 -3.08 -9.04
CA LEU A 243 -14.26 -3.48 -9.84
C LEU A 243 -14.75 -3.73 -11.26
N ASP A 244 -14.30 -2.92 -12.22
CA ASP A 244 -14.74 -2.87 -13.63
C ASP A 244 -14.90 -4.25 -14.27
N VAL A 245 -13.89 -5.12 -14.18
CA VAL A 245 -13.83 -6.44 -14.81
C VAL A 245 -14.93 -7.40 -14.35
N VAL A 246 -15.49 -7.19 -13.14
CA VAL A 246 -16.56 -8.05 -12.59
C VAL A 246 -17.91 -7.33 -12.56
N CYS A 247 -17.89 -6.01 -12.42
CA CYS A 247 -19.09 -5.19 -12.22
C CYS A 247 -19.58 -4.54 -13.52
N ILE A 248 -18.89 -4.71 -14.65
CA ILE A 248 -19.33 -4.40 -16.01
C ILE A 248 -19.42 -5.71 -16.80
N HIS A 249 -20.48 -5.90 -17.58
CA HIS A 249 -20.66 -7.12 -18.37
C HIS A 249 -19.61 -7.17 -19.49
N GLN A 250 -18.84 -8.25 -19.60
CA GLN A 250 -17.67 -8.33 -20.48
C GLN A 250 -17.94 -8.99 -21.85
N VAL A 251 -19.18 -9.43 -22.11
CA VAL A 251 -19.58 -10.17 -23.33
C VAL A 251 -20.71 -9.47 -24.09
N ASP A 252 -21.88 -9.28 -23.47
CA ASP A 252 -22.99 -8.48 -24.00
C ASP A 252 -22.55 -7.01 -24.18
N GLN A 253 -22.40 -6.60 -25.43
CA GLN A 253 -21.94 -5.27 -25.81
C GLN A 253 -22.87 -4.16 -25.32
N LYS A 254 -24.18 -4.38 -25.30
CA LYS A 254 -25.15 -3.37 -24.85
C LYS A 254 -25.02 -3.15 -23.35
N LEU A 255 -24.94 -4.21 -22.56
CA LEU A 255 -24.71 -4.11 -21.10
C LEU A 255 -23.32 -3.56 -20.78
N MET A 256 -22.30 -3.92 -21.56
CA MET A 256 -20.94 -3.39 -21.43
C MET A 256 -20.92 -1.87 -21.61
N LEU A 257 -21.48 -1.36 -22.72
CA LEU A 257 -21.54 0.07 -23.01
C LEU A 257 -22.40 0.82 -22.00
N ARG A 258 -23.55 0.25 -21.59
CA ARG A 258 -24.36 0.82 -20.49
C ARG A 258 -23.53 0.94 -19.20
N GLY A 259 -22.72 -0.08 -18.87
CA GLY A 259 -21.84 -0.06 -17.69
C GLY A 259 -20.74 1.00 -17.78
N ILE A 260 -20.03 1.08 -18.91
CA ILE A 260 -18.95 2.05 -19.14
C ILE A 260 -19.47 3.48 -19.06
N TYR A 261 -20.56 3.80 -19.77
CA TYR A 261 -21.12 5.16 -19.76
C TYR A 261 -21.96 5.48 -18.52
N SER A 262 -22.12 4.54 -17.59
CA SER A 262 -22.72 4.75 -16.25
C SER A 262 -21.70 4.86 -15.12
N LEU A 263 -20.39 4.83 -15.42
CA LEU A 263 -19.33 4.93 -14.40
C LEU A 263 -19.46 6.18 -13.51
N GLY A 264 -19.88 7.32 -14.07
CA GLY A 264 -20.13 8.54 -13.31
C GLY A 264 -21.22 8.35 -12.24
N GLY A 265 -22.31 7.66 -12.57
CA GLY A 265 -23.35 7.27 -11.62
C GLY A 265 -22.84 6.30 -10.55
N PHE A 266 -21.97 5.35 -10.91
CA PHE A 266 -21.36 4.44 -9.93
C PHE A 266 -20.51 5.19 -8.91
N LEU A 267 -19.73 6.17 -9.36
CA LEU A 267 -18.93 7.04 -8.52
C LEU A 267 -19.80 7.94 -7.62
N ALA A 268 -20.92 8.46 -8.14
CA ALA A 268 -21.89 9.22 -7.36
C ALA A 268 -22.52 8.41 -6.20
N ARG A 269 -22.50 7.07 -6.29
CA ARG A 269 -23.02 6.14 -5.26
C ARG A 269 -21.91 5.41 -4.51
N SER A 270 -20.70 5.97 -4.49
CA SER A 270 -19.54 5.41 -3.79
C SER A 270 -19.14 6.26 -2.59
N LYS A 271 -18.92 5.64 -1.42
CA LYS A 271 -18.46 6.36 -0.21
C LYS A 271 -17.00 6.80 -0.28
N GLU A 272 -16.17 6.04 -1.00
CA GLU A 272 -14.73 6.28 -1.17
C GLU A 272 -14.33 5.96 -2.62
N LEU A 273 -13.57 6.85 -3.25
CA LEU A 273 -12.79 6.53 -4.45
C LEU A 273 -11.39 6.12 -4.02
N ARG A 274 -11.03 4.86 -4.24
CA ARG A 274 -9.68 4.34 -3.95
C ARG A 274 -8.90 4.15 -5.24
N VAL A 275 -7.89 4.99 -5.42
CA VAL A 275 -7.03 4.98 -6.60
C VAL A 275 -5.79 4.13 -6.31
N LEU A 276 -5.67 3.00 -7.00
CA LEU A 276 -4.46 2.17 -7.00
C LEU A 276 -3.40 2.86 -7.86
N TRP A 277 -2.67 3.77 -7.23
CA TRP A 277 -1.83 4.76 -7.87
C TRP A 277 -0.49 4.16 -8.32
N SER A 278 -0.17 4.42 -9.57
CA SER A 278 1.00 3.94 -10.28
C SER A 278 1.37 4.94 -11.38
N PRO A 279 2.60 4.92 -11.92
CA PRO A 279 3.01 5.88 -12.94
C PRO A 279 2.08 6.08 -14.14
N PRO A 280 1.57 5.03 -14.81
CA PRO A 280 0.72 5.20 -15.99
C PRO A 280 -0.75 5.50 -15.64
N TYR A 281 -1.09 5.87 -14.40
CA TYR A 281 -2.47 6.12 -14.01
C TYR A 281 -3.00 7.42 -14.63
N PHE A 282 -2.29 8.54 -14.44
CA PHE A 282 -2.71 9.85 -14.95
C PHE A 282 -2.52 10.02 -16.46
N SER A 283 -1.82 9.11 -17.12
CA SER A 283 -1.74 9.09 -18.58
C SER A 283 -3.00 8.53 -19.24
N ARG A 284 -3.95 7.94 -18.48
CA ARG A 284 -5.18 7.36 -19.03
C ARG A 284 -6.39 8.25 -18.79
N LYS A 285 -7.06 8.65 -19.86
CA LYS A 285 -8.21 9.57 -19.83
C LYS A 285 -9.37 9.07 -18.97
N TRP A 286 -9.70 7.78 -19.03
CA TRP A 286 -10.74 7.17 -18.17
C TRP A 286 -10.41 7.23 -16.68
N CYS A 287 -9.15 7.04 -16.28
CA CYS A 287 -8.73 7.14 -14.87
C CYS A 287 -8.84 8.59 -14.34
N VAL A 288 -8.57 9.56 -15.20
CA VAL A 288 -8.77 11.00 -14.92
C VAL A 288 -10.26 11.32 -14.80
N PHE A 289 -11.06 10.82 -15.73
CA PHE A 289 -12.52 10.96 -15.71
C PHE A 289 -13.12 10.45 -14.39
N GLU A 290 -12.69 9.30 -13.90
CA GLU A 290 -13.20 8.74 -12.62
C GLU A 290 -12.95 9.68 -11.44
N MET A 291 -11.79 10.33 -11.39
CA MET A 291 -11.50 11.33 -10.36
C MET A 291 -12.34 12.59 -10.53
N ALA A 292 -12.47 13.08 -11.76
CA ALA A 292 -13.27 14.26 -12.09
C ALA A 292 -14.74 14.06 -11.72
N ALA A 293 -15.31 12.94 -12.14
CA ALA A 293 -16.68 12.52 -11.91
C ALA A 293 -16.96 12.33 -10.42
N TYR A 294 -16.04 11.64 -9.71
CA TYR A 294 -16.21 11.42 -8.28
C TYR A 294 -16.24 12.73 -7.49
N ARG A 295 -15.33 13.67 -7.77
CA ARG A 295 -15.34 14.97 -7.07
C ARG A 295 -16.55 15.81 -7.45
N ALA A 296 -16.96 15.81 -8.72
CA ALA A 296 -18.16 16.53 -9.16
C ALA A 296 -19.42 16.01 -8.46
N ALA A 297 -19.57 14.69 -8.35
CA ALA A 297 -20.70 14.06 -7.69
C ALA A 297 -20.61 14.08 -6.15
N ASN A 298 -19.39 14.03 -5.60
CA ASN A 298 -19.12 14.00 -4.16
C ASN A 298 -18.07 15.06 -3.79
N PRO A 299 -18.46 16.35 -3.67
CA PRO A 299 -17.52 17.43 -3.39
C PRO A 299 -16.69 17.21 -2.12
N THR A 300 -17.30 16.63 -1.08
CA THR A 300 -16.65 16.27 0.20
C THR A 300 -16.27 14.78 0.28
N GLY A 301 -16.48 14.03 -0.80
CA GLY A 301 -16.19 12.61 -0.88
C GLY A 301 -14.71 12.31 -0.64
N ARG A 302 -14.43 11.15 -0.05
CA ARG A 302 -13.07 10.72 0.26
C ARG A 302 -12.40 10.14 -0.98
N ILE A 303 -11.34 10.78 -1.48
CA ILE A 303 -10.42 10.18 -2.44
C ILE A 303 -9.23 9.64 -1.66
N ARG A 304 -8.90 8.36 -1.84
CA ARG A 304 -7.75 7.71 -1.19
C ARG A 304 -6.75 7.24 -2.22
N LEU A 305 -5.55 7.80 -2.20
CA LEU A 305 -4.43 7.30 -3.00
C LEU A 305 -3.76 6.11 -2.32
N VAL A 306 -3.55 5.05 -3.10
CA VAL A 306 -2.86 3.84 -2.71
C VAL A 306 -1.64 3.69 -3.62
N PRO A 307 -0.48 4.24 -3.23
CA PRO A 307 0.74 4.15 -4.04
C PRO A 307 1.27 2.72 -4.04
N LEU A 308 1.07 1.97 -5.12
CA LEU A 308 1.43 0.55 -5.19
C LEU A 308 2.93 0.27 -4.97
N PHE A 309 3.79 1.24 -5.27
CA PHE A 309 5.24 1.16 -5.04
C PHE A 309 5.60 1.15 -3.54
N LEU A 310 4.78 1.76 -2.67
CA LEU A 310 5.02 1.77 -1.23
C LEU A 310 4.96 0.34 -0.68
N GLU A 311 3.96 -0.43 -1.07
CA GLU A 311 3.85 -1.81 -0.59
C GLU A 311 4.99 -2.68 -1.12
N VAL A 312 5.45 -2.50 -2.36
CA VAL A 312 6.66 -3.18 -2.85
C VAL A 312 7.88 -2.84 -2.00
N ALA A 313 8.05 -1.57 -1.63
CA ALA A 313 9.13 -1.13 -0.75
C ALA A 313 9.05 -1.79 0.62
N ILE A 314 7.85 -1.84 1.21
CA ILE A 314 7.60 -2.51 2.50
C ILE A 314 7.92 -3.99 2.41
N LEU A 315 7.53 -4.68 1.33
CA LEU A 315 7.86 -6.09 1.11
C LEU A 315 9.38 -6.30 1.04
N ALA A 316 10.09 -5.48 0.26
CA ALA A 316 11.54 -5.56 0.14
C ALA A 316 12.25 -5.34 1.48
N LEU A 317 11.82 -4.32 2.24
CA LEU A 317 12.33 -4.08 3.58
C LEU A 317 12.05 -5.26 4.50
N TRP A 318 10.82 -5.77 4.49
CA TRP A 318 10.36 -6.84 5.35
C TRP A 318 11.12 -8.15 5.11
N THR A 319 11.28 -8.55 3.84
CA THR A 319 12.07 -9.74 3.49
C THR A 319 13.54 -9.53 3.83
N SER A 320 14.11 -8.36 3.56
CA SER A 320 15.50 -8.07 3.92
C SER A 320 15.74 -8.18 5.42
N VAL A 321 14.87 -7.62 6.27
CA VAL A 321 14.99 -7.73 7.73
C VAL A 321 14.87 -9.18 8.17
N TYR A 322 13.95 -9.95 7.58
CA TYR A 322 13.81 -11.38 7.88
C TYR A 322 15.12 -12.12 7.62
N PHE A 323 15.71 -11.94 6.43
CA PHE A 323 16.98 -12.59 6.07
C PHE A 323 18.15 -12.12 6.92
N THR A 324 18.27 -10.82 7.18
CA THR A 324 19.28 -10.27 8.09
C THR A 324 19.13 -10.90 9.48
N THR A 325 17.92 -10.94 10.01
CA THR A 325 17.62 -11.52 11.34
C THR A 325 17.95 -13.01 11.37
N TRP A 326 17.60 -13.76 10.32
CA TRP A 326 17.93 -15.19 10.19
C TRP A 326 19.44 -15.43 10.20
N LEU A 327 20.18 -14.73 9.36
CA LEU A 327 21.63 -14.88 9.25
C LEU A 327 22.34 -14.50 10.55
N MET A 328 21.93 -13.40 11.18
CA MET A 328 22.50 -12.98 12.46
C MET A 328 22.16 -13.97 13.59
N TYR A 329 20.94 -14.51 13.60
CA TYR A 329 20.52 -15.51 14.58
C TYR A 329 21.33 -16.81 14.44
N VAL A 330 21.45 -17.34 13.21
CA VAL A 330 22.24 -18.54 12.93
C VAL A 330 23.72 -18.31 13.25
N ALA A 331 24.28 -17.16 12.87
CA ALA A 331 25.66 -16.81 13.19
C ALA A 331 25.90 -16.80 14.71
N ALA A 332 24.99 -16.20 15.48
CA ALA A 332 25.07 -16.21 16.94
C ALA A 332 24.95 -17.62 17.52
N ALA A 333 24.02 -18.44 17.03
CA ALA A 333 23.82 -19.81 17.49
C ALA A 333 25.03 -20.71 17.21
N VAL A 334 25.64 -20.58 16.02
CA VAL A 334 26.81 -21.36 15.60
C VAL A 334 28.10 -20.92 16.30
N GLN A 335 28.19 -19.68 16.79
CA GLN A 335 29.39 -19.19 17.48
C GLN A 335 29.56 -19.72 18.91
N SER A 336 28.50 -20.26 19.54
CA SER A 336 28.55 -20.84 20.90
C SER A 336 29.72 -21.80 21.16
N PRO A 337 30.17 -22.63 20.19
CA PRO A 337 31.24 -23.59 20.43
C PRO A 337 32.63 -23.19 19.89
N LEU A 338 32.78 -22.12 19.08
CA LEU A 338 33.95 -21.94 18.18
C LEU A 338 34.85 -20.70 18.42
N ASN A 339 34.88 -20.13 19.62
CA ASN A 339 35.65 -18.91 20.01
C ASN A 339 35.09 -17.58 19.47
N ALA A 340 35.15 -16.55 20.34
CA ALA A 340 34.43 -15.27 20.28
C ALA A 340 34.83 -14.28 19.17
N THR A 341 35.73 -14.63 18.25
CA THR A 341 36.29 -13.71 17.24
C THR A 341 35.60 -13.74 15.86
N PHE A 342 34.63 -14.64 15.65
CA PHE A 342 34.02 -14.91 14.33
C PHE A 342 32.78 -14.09 13.87
N PRO A 343 32.16 -13.14 14.62
CA PRO A 343 30.96 -12.44 14.11
C PRO A 343 31.22 -11.37 13.05
N PHE A 344 32.46 -10.89 12.92
CA PHE A 344 32.77 -9.77 12.03
C PHE A 344 32.54 -10.01 10.51
N PRO A 345 32.87 -11.17 9.89
CA PRO A 345 32.68 -11.34 8.46
C PRO A 345 31.23 -11.56 8.02
N ILE A 346 30.36 -12.11 8.89
CA ILE A 346 28.96 -12.42 8.51
C ILE A 346 28.07 -11.17 8.54
N ALA A 347 28.34 -10.22 9.45
CA ALA A 347 27.49 -9.04 9.60
C ALA A 347 27.36 -8.19 8.32
N PRO A 348 28.43 -7.87 7.56
CA PRO A 348 28.31 -7.17 6.28
C PRO A 348 27.44 -7.91 5.26
N ILE A 349 27.57 -9.24 5.20
CA ILE A 349 26.77 -10.10 4.30
C ILE A 349 25.30 -10.06 4.70
N ALA A 350 25.01 -10.18 6.00
CA ALA A 350 23.66 -10.12 6.53
C ALA A 350 22.98 -8.77 6.31
N LEU A 351 23.75 -7.66 6.25
CA LEU A 351 23.23 -6.31 6.05
C LEU A 351 23.03 -5.91 4.58
N LEU A 352 23.65 -6.63 3.63
CA LEU A 352 23.55 -6.32 2.20
C LEU A 352 22.09 -6.26 1.69
N PRO A 353 21.18 -7.21 2.01
CA PRO A 353 19.78 -7.12 1.60
C PRO A 353 19.09 -5.84 2.10
N MET A 354 19.45 -5.36 3.30
CA MET A 354 18.88 -4.14 3.86
C MET A 354 19.33 -2.90 3.10
N LEU A 355 20.60 -2.85 2.69
CA LEU A 355 21.12 -1.77 1.85
C LEU A 355 20.41 -1.73 0.49
N VAL A 356 20.17 -2.90 -0.13
CA VAL A 356 19.39 -2.99 -1.36
C VAL A 356 17.96 -2.50 -1.14
N ALA A 357 17.30 -2.93 -0.06
CA ALA A 357 15.94 -2.47 0.25
C ALA A 357 15.85 -0.97 0.51
N ALA A 358 16.86 -0.38 1.18
CA ALA A 358 16.96 1.08 1.37
C ALA A 358 17.14 1.82 0.03
N HIS A 359 17.95 1.26 -0.88
CA HIS A 359 18.09 1.80 -2.24
C HIS A 359 16.76 1.78 -3.00
N THR A 360 16.09 0.63 -2.98
CA THR A 360 14.78 0.43 -3.61
C THR A 360 13.73 1.39 -3.04
N LEU A 361 13.66 1.54 -1.71
CA LEU A 361 12.78 2.50 -1.05
C LEU A 361 13.04 3.93 -1.55
N ARG A 362 14.31 4.35 -1.62
CA ARG A 362 14.67 5.70 -2.08
C ARG A 362 14.25 5.94 -3.54
N ARG A 363 14.48 4.95 -4.43
CA ARG A 363 14.03 5.04 -5.83
C ARG A 363 12.51 5.15 -5.93
N PHE A 364 11.76 4.38 -5.15
CA PHE A 364 10.30 4.49 -5.13
C PHE A 364 9.80 5.83 -4.60
N ILE A 365 10.49 6.42 -3.63
CA ILE A 365 10.14 7.78 -3.18
C ILE A 365 10.49 8.82 -4.25
N ALA A 366 11.57 8.64 -5.02
CA ALA A 366 11.86 9.49 -6.16
C ALA A 366 10.77 9.39 -7.24
N GLU A 367 10.34 8.16 -7.58
CA GLU A 367 9.21 7.93 -8.50
C GLU A 367 7.94 8.62 -7.98
N LYS A 368 7.62 8.47 -6.69
CA LYS A 368 6.51 9.19 -6.06
C LYS A 368 6.59 10.70 -6.29
N GLN A 369 7.76 11.31 -6.11
CA GLN A 369 7.96 12.74 -6.34
C GLN A 369 7.71 13.10 -7.80
N THR A 370 8.21 12.30 -8.75
CA THR A 370 7.90 12.46 -10.18
C THR A 370 6.40 12.36 -10.47
N LEU A 371 5.66 11.49 -9.79
CA LEU A 371 4.20 11.41 -9.97
C LEU A 371 3.47 12.63 -9.42
N VAL A 372 3.92 13.16 -8.29
CA VAL A 372 3.41 14.42 -7.73
C VAL A 372 3.74 15.62 -8.63
N GLU A 373 4.90 15.62 -9.28
CA GLU A 373 5.29 16.62 -10.27
C GLU A 373 4.45 16.48 -11.56
N GLY A 374 4.16 15.25 -11.97
CA GLY A 374 3.26 14.97 -13.10
C GLY A 374 1.87 15.59 -12.90
N LEU A 375 1.36 15.64 -11.66
CA LEU A 375 0.13 16.36 -11.32
C LEU A 375 0.25 17.88 -11.51
N ALA A 376 1.42 18.46 -11.26
CA ALA A 376 1.64 19.90 -11.45
C ALA A 376 1.59 20.31 -12.92
N ASN A 377 1.99 19.40 -13.81
CA ASN A 377 2.02 19.58 -15.25
C ASN A 377 0.88 18.84 -15.97
N PHE A 378 -0.12 18.37 -15.21
CA PHE A 378 -1.18 17.53 -15.73
C PHE A 378 -1.98 18.25 -16.82
N ASP A 379 -2.33 17.55 -17.90
CA ASP A 379 -3.15 18.08 -18.97
C ASP A 379 -4.06 16.99 -19.53
N VAL A 380 -5.37 17.18 -19.40
CA VAL A 380 -6.37 16.21 -19.84
C VAL A 380 -6.29 15.94 -21.34
N ASP A 381 -5.87 16.90 -22.16
CA ASP A 381 -5.77 16.72 -23.61
C ASP A 381 -4.59 15.85 -24.01
N LYS A 382 -3.57 15.74 -23.15
CA LYS A 382 -2.43 14.83 -23.33
C LYS A 382 -2.71 13.42 -22.80
N SER A 383 -3.85 13.21 -22.12
CA SER A 383 -4.20 11.89 -21.61
C SER A 383 -4.68 10.97 -22.74
N GLU A 384 -4.17 9.75 -22.74
CA GLU A 384 -4.42 8.77 -23.79
C GLU A 384 -5.81 8.14 -23.62
N CYS A 385 -6.51 7.99 -24.74
CA CYS A 385 -7.74 7.21 -24.83
C CYS A 385 -7.64 6.26 -26.02
N ARG A 386 -8.25 5.07 -25.91
CA ARG A 386 -8.17 4.06 -26.97
C ARG A 386 -9.12 4.37 -28.13
N LEU A 387 -10.26 4.98 -27.83
CA LEU A 387 -11.30 5.32 -28.79
C LEU A 387 -11.51 6.83 -28.78
N ASP A 388 -11.62 7.42 -29.96
CA ASP A 388 -11.85 8.87 -30.10
C ASP A 388 -13.20 9.28 -29.53
N PHE A 389 -14.22 8.43 -29.69
CA PHE A 389 -15.54 8.67 -29.10
C PHE A 389 -15.47 8.75 -27.57
N ASP A 390 -14.76 7.84 -26.90
CA ASP A 390 -14.55 7.89 -25.45
C ASP A 390 -13.82 9.18 -25.05
N SER A 391 -12.87 9.63 -25.86
CA SER A 391 -12.16 10.90 -25.64
C SER A 391 -13.12 12.09 -25.69
N GLN A 392 -14.01 12.13 -26.68
CA GLN A 392 -15.05 13.15 -26.82
C GLN A 392 -16.03 13.09 -25.64
N PHE A 393 -16.55 11.91 -25.31
CA PHE A 393 -17.47 11.70 -24.19
C PHE A 393 -16.89 12.22 -22.88
N VAL A 394 -15.64 11.83 -22.55
CA VAL A 394 -14.96 12.28 -21.33
C VAL A 394 -14.76 13.80 -21.34
N ASN A 395 -14.29 14.36 -22.45
CA ASN A 395 -14.05 15.80 -22.55
C ASN A 395 -15.35 16.60 -22.39
N THR A 396 -16.44 16.19 -23.05
CA THR A 396 -17.76 16.81 -22.91
C THR A 396 -18.29 16.74 -21.48
N ALA A 397 -18.12 15.61 -20.80
CA ALA A 397 -18.52 15.47 -19.40
C ALA A 397 -17.72 16.39 -18.47
N ILE A 398 -16.40 16.49 -18.68
CA ILE A 398 -15.53 17.40 -17.91
C ILE A 398 -15.93 18.86 -18.13
N GLU A 399 -16.17 19.27 -19.37
CA GLU A 399 -16.63 20.62 -19.69
C GLU A 399 -18.00 20.91 -19.05
N ALA A 400 -18.91 19.94 -19.02
CA ALA A 400 -20.20 20.10 -18.36
C ALA A 400 -20.08 20.28 -16.83
N TRP A 401 -19.15 19.58 -16.18
CA TRP A 401 -19.00 19.65 -14.71
C TRP A 401 -18.13 20.79 -14.22
N TYR A 402 -17.07 21.15 -14.96
CA TYR A 402 -16.07 22.15 -14.56
C TYR A 402 -16.13 23.44 -15.39
N GLY A 403 -17.00 23.51 -16.40
CA GLY A 403 -17.16 24.64 -17.31
C GLY A 403 -16.18 24.62 -18.49
N SER A 404 -14.93 24.20 -18.28
CA SER A 404 -13.96 23.98 -19.36
C SER A 404 -12.88 22.99 -18.97
N ARG A 405 -12.16 22.44 -19.97
CA ARG A 405 -10.98 21.60 -19.76
C ARG A 405 -9.86 22.33 -19.03
N ASP A 406 -9.69 23.63 -19.28
CA ASP A 406 -8.68 24.45 -18.60
C ASP A 406 -8.97 24.63 -17.11
N VAL A 407 -10.24 24.88 -16.74
CA VAL A 407 -10.65 24.97 -15.34
C VAL A 407 -10.44 23.63 -14.63
N PHE A 408 -10.75 22.52 -15.31
CA PHE A 408 -10.46 21.19 -14.77
C PHE A 408 -8.94 20.95 -14.60
N ASN A 409 -8.12 21.29 -15.60
CA ASN A 409 -6.67 21.19 -15.51
C ASN A 409 -6.12 22.03 -14.33
N GLN A 410 -6.63 23.24 -14.13
CA GLN A 410 -6.26 24.09 -12.98
C GLN A 410 -6.69 23.45 -11.65
N TYR A 411 -7.88 22.86 -11.58
CA TYR A 411 -8.33 22.12 -10.41
C TYR A 411 -7.41 20.93 -10.09
N VAL A 412 -7.01 20.14 -11.09
CA VAL A 412 -6.09 19.00 -10.91
C VAL A 412 -4.71 19.47 -10.44
N ARG A 413 -4.14 20.50 -11.09
CA ARG A 413 -2.82 21.06 -10.77
C ARG A 413 -2.80 21.77 -9.40
N GLY A 414 -3.93 22.30 -8.97
CA GLY A 414 -4.12 23.03 -7.72
C GLY A 414 -4.70 22.18 -6.60
N ALA A 415 -6.01 22.34 -6.35
CA ALA A 415 -6.70 21.81 -5.18
C ALA A 415 -6.54 20.29 -5.02
N LEU A 416 -6.73 19.53 -6.11
CA LEU A 416 -6.61 18.08 -6.08
C LEU A 416 -5.18 17.64 -5.78
N ARG A 417 -4.18 18.20 -6.48
CA ARG A 417 -2.77 17.91 -6.20
C ARG A 417 -2.43 18.13 -4.72
N MET A 418 -2.87 19.24 -4.11
CA MET A 418 -2.61 19.51 -2.70
C MET A 418 -3.20 18.44 -1.78
N GLU A 419 -4.45 18.04 -2.04
CA GLU A 419 -5.12 16.95 -1.31
C GLU A 419 -4.35 15.63 -1.47
N LEU A 420 -3.96 15.28 -2.69
CA LEU A 420 -3.28 14.02 -3.01
C LEU A 420 -1.87 13.96 -2.42
N VAL A 421 -1.12 15.06 -2.45
CA VAL A 421 0.22 15.18 -1.85
C VAL A 421 0.17 15.01 -0.34
N ALA A 422 -0.82 15.62 0.32
CA ALA A 422 -1.02 15.47 1.77
C ALA A 422 -1.27 14.00 2.17
N GLN A 423 -1.89 13.20 1.30
CA GLN A 423 -2.12 11.78 1.54
C GLN A 423 -0.90 10.90 1.20
N ALA A 424 -0.18 11.21 0.12
CA ALA A 424 0.91 10.37 -0.39
C ALA A 424 2.12 10.26 0.56
N THR A 425 2.24 11.13 1.56
CA THR A 425 3.32 11.09 2.57
C THR A 425 3.03 10.13 3.71
N HIS A 426 1.82 9.57 3.80
CA HIS A 426 1.41 8.79 4.95
C HIS A 426 1.66 7.29 4.77
N VAL A 427 2.60 6.75 5.56
CA VAL A 427 2.76 5.30 5.74
C VAL A 427 1.85 4.84 6.89
N PRO A 428 0.94 3.87 6.67
CA PRO A 428 0.07 3.35 7.73
C PRO A 428 0.85 2.79 8.92
N VAL A 429 0.40 3.10 10.15
CA VAL A 429 0.97 2.54 11.40
C VAL A 429 0.97 1.01 11.38
N ALA A 430 -0.05 0.40 10.79
CA ALA A 430 -0.15 -1.04 10.62
C ALA A 430 1.07 -1.67 9.92
N TYR A 431 1.66 -0.98 8.93
CA TYR A 431 2.83 -1.48 8.22
C TYR A 431 4.06 -1.50 9.12
N PHE A 432 4.21 -0.46 9.94
CA PHE A 432 5.28 -0.42 10.92
C PHE A 432 5.12 -1.46 12.03
N LEU A 433 3.89 -1.73 12.48
CA LEU A 433 3.61 -2.80 13.44
C LEU A 433 3.94 -4.19 12.86
N LEU A 434 3.52 -4.47 11.63
CA LEU A 434 3.89 -5.70 10.92
C LEU A 434 5.40 -5.84 10.81
N PHE A 435 6.10 -4.76 10.43
CA PHE A 435 7.55 -4.76 10.33
C PHE A 435 8.22 -5.07 11.68
N SER A 436 7.76 -4.46 12.78
CA SER A 436 8.35 -4.66 14.11
C SER A 436 8.26 -6.10 14.61
N THR A 437 7.37 -6.93 14.04
CA THR A 437 7.28 -8.34 14.45
C THR A 437 8.54 -9.14 14.13
N ILE A 438 9.32 -8.81 13.08
CA ILE A 438 10.56 -9.57 12.77
C ILE A 438 11.67 -9.30 13.79
N PRO A 439 12.09 -8.05 14.07
CA PRO A 439 13.15 -7.81 15.04
C PRO A 439 12.83 -8.31 16.45
N MET A 440 11.54 -8.48 16.77
CA MET A 440 11.10 -9.09 18.03
C MET A 440 11.35 -10.59 18.11
N LEU A 441 11.45 -11.33 17.00
CA LEU A 441 11.51 -12.80 16.99
C LEU A 441 12.71 -13.36 17.78
N PRO A 442 13.97 -12.92 17.59
CA PRO A 442 15.08 -13.42 18.40
C PRO A 442 14.92 -13.07 19.88
N GLY A 443 14.38 -11.90 20.18
CA GLY A 443 14.09 -11.49 21.56
C GLY A 443 13.04 -12.40 22.20
N LEU A 444 11.99 -12.76 21.46
CA LEU A 444 10.89 -13.62 21.93
C LEU A 444 11.41 -15.03 22.18
N GLU A 445 12.20 -15.56 21.25
CA GLU A 445 12.84 -16.88 21.36
C GLU A 445 13.69 -17.00 22.63
N ILE A 446 14.56 -16.01 22.89
CA ILE A 446 15.37 -15.97 24.11
C ILE A 446 14.48 -15.84 25.36
N THR A 447 13.46 -14.97 25.32
CA THR A 447 12.55 -14.75 26.46
C THR A 447 11.78 -16.04 26.82
N VAL A 448 11.31 -16.77 25.81
CA VAL A 448 10.65 -18.07 26.00
C VAL A 448 11.63 -19.10 26.55
N GLY A 449 12.87 -19.15 26.03
CA GLY A 449 13.92 -20.01 26.58
C GLY A 449 14.22 -19.74 28.05
N MET A 450 14.33 -18.46 28.43
CA MET A 450 14.53 -18.04 29.83
C MET A 450 13.39 -18.47 30.75
N TRP A 451 12.15 -18.34 30.27
CA TRP A 451 10.97 -18.76 31.00
C TRP A 451 10.91 -20.29 31.20
N LEU A 452 11.19 -21.06 30.15
CA LEU A 452 11.15 -22.52 30.19
C LEU A 452 12.28 -23.11 31.06
N ASP A 453 13.44 -22.45 31.12
CA ASP A 453 14.56 -22.85 31.97
C ASP A 453 14.42 -22.38 33.43
N GLY A 454 13.28 -21.78 33.80
CA GLY A 454 12.95 -21.46 35.19
C GLY A 454 13.70 -20.27 35.77
N LEU A 455 14.15 -19.33 34.93
CA LEU A 455 14.87 -18.14 35.40
C LEU A 455 13.97 -17.15 36.15
N PRO A 456 14.55 -16.29 37.02
CA PRO A 456 13.79 -15.31 37.79
C PRO A 456 12.91 -14.40 36.91
N HIS A 457 11.69 -14.11 37.37
CA HIS A 457 10.73 -13.28 36.63
C HIS A 457 11.26 -11.88 36.31
N ASP A 458 12.09 -11.31 37.19
CA ASP A 458 12.72 -10.00 36.95
C ASP A 458 13.59 -9.99 35.69
N PHE A 459 14.25 -11.11 35.38
CA PHE A 459 15.10 -11.22 34.20
C PHE A 459 14.25 -11.26 32.93
N ILE A 460 13.14 -12.00 32.98
CA ILE A 460 12.15 -12.10 31.90
C ILE A 460 11.54 -10.72 31.63
N TRP A 461 11.09 -10.01 32.68
CA TRP A 461 10.52 -8.67 32.55
C TRP A 461 11.53 -7.65 32.03
N ALA A 462 12.76 -7.64 32.55
CA ALA A 462 13.81 -6.76 32.06
C ALA A 462 14.07 -6.97 30.56
N ARG A 463 14.10 -8.23 30.10
CA ARG A 463 14.23 -8.59 28.69
C ARG A 463 13.04 -8.13 27.86
N ILE A 464 11.80 -8.37 28.31
CA ILE A 464 10.59 -7.91 27.62
C ILE A 464 10.62 -6.38 27.44
N MET A 465 10.91 -5.64 28.52
CA MET A 465 10.90 -4.18 28.48
C MET A 465 12.02 -3.61 27.59
N ALA A 466 13.28 -4.01 27.82
CA ALA A 466 14.41 -3.44 27.11
C ALA A 466 14.47 -3.91 25.66
N TRP A 467 14.24 -5.20 25.40
CA TRP A 467 14.49 -5.79 24.09
C TRP A 467 13.24 -5.93 23.22
N LEU A 468 12.13 -6.46 23.75
CA LEU A 468 10.93 -6.65 22.92
C LEU A 468 10.22 -5.33 22.64
N ILE A 469 9.95 -4.57 23.70
CA ILE A 469 9.16 -3.34 23.58
C ILE A 469 10.07 -2.16 23.24
N GLY A 470 11.13 -1.93 24.04
CA GLY A 470 12.04 -0.80 23.85
C GLY A 470 12.77 -0.85 22.51
N PHE A 471 13.57 -1.90 22.29
CA PHE A 471 14.32 -2.06 21.05
C PHE A 471 13.42 -2.52 19.88
N GLY A 472 12.76 -3.68 20.03
CA GLY A 472 12.02 -4.35 18.94
C GLY A 472 10.83 -3.56 18.38
N VAL A 473 10.14 -2.78 19.23
CA VAL A 473 9.04 -1.89 18.78
C VAL A 473 9.52 -0.44 18.75
N GLY A 474 9.81 0.17 19.90
CA GLY A 474 10.06 1.61 20.01
C GLY A 474 11.20 2.10 19.12
N SER A 475 12.39 1.52 19.27
CA SER A 475 13.57 1.89 18.47
C SER A 475 13.39 1.56 16.99
N GLN A 476 12.89 0.38 16.63
CA GLN A 476 12.67 0.02 15.22
C GLN A 476 11.70 0.99 14.52
N LEU A 477 10.61 1.40 15.20
CA LEU A 477 9.71 2.43 14.69
C LEU A 477 10.41 3.76 14.45
N LEU A 478 11.33 4.15 15.35
CA LEU A 478 12.10 5.39 15.22
C LEU A 478 13.11 5.30 14.07
N SER A 479 13.89 4.22 13.99
CA SER A 479 14.90 3.97 12.96
C SER A 479 14.28 3.91 11.57
N LEU A 480 13.13 3.23 11.42
CA LEU A 480 12.39 3.21 10.16
C LEU A 480 11.90 4.59 9.75
N LYS A 481 11.34 5.37 10.69
CA LYS A 481 10.91 6.74 10.38
C LYS A 481 12.08 7.60 9.93
N LEU A 482 13.24 7.45 10.57
CA LEU A 482 14.47 8.11 10.14
C LEU A 482 14.85 7.68 8.72
N LEU A 483 14.83 6.38 8.42
CA LEU A 483 15.12 5.86 7.08
C LEU A 483 14.18 6.45 6.02
N PHE A 484 12.86 6.39 6.24
CA PHE A 484 11.87 6.97 5.33
C PHE A 484 12.06 8.49 5.16
N TYR A 485 12.31 9.22 6.25
CA TYR A 485 12.56 10.65 6.21
C TYR A 485 13.81 10.99 5.38
N LEU A 486 14.91 10.28 5.59
CA LEU A 486 16.15 10.48 4.84
C LEU A 486 15.96 10.08 3.36
N CYS A 487 15.32 8.95 3.08
CA CYS A 487 15.03 8.54 1.70
C CYS A 487 14.12 9.54 0.98
N ASP A 488 13.16 10.17 1.66
CA ASP A 488 12.30 11.22 1.08
C ASP A 488 13.05 12.54 0.86
N ARG A 489 13.82 12.98 1.86
CA ARG A 489 14.62 14.21 1.79
C ARG A 489 15.72 14.15 0.72
N PHE A 490 16.24 12.96 0.48
CA PHE A 490 17.32 12.67 -0.45
C PHE A 490 16.85 11.67 -1.51
N ALA A 491 15.62 11.78 -1.99
CA ALA A 491 15.10 10.88 -3.01
C ALA A 491 15.82 11.10 -4.35
N SER A 492 15.83 12.35 -4.83
CA SER A 492 16.49 12.72 -6.09
C SER A 492 18.02 12.64 -5.97
N PRO A 493 18.71 12.09 -6.99
CA PRO A 493 20.16 12.10 -7.04
C PRO A 493 20.65 13.55 -7.14
N ARG A 494 21.48 13.99 -6.18
CA ARG A 494 22.03 15.36 -6.21
C ARG A 494 23.15 15.56 -7.21
N MET A 495 23.80 14.47 -7.59
CA MET A 495 24.93 14.45 -8.50
C MET A 495 24.55 13.58 -9.70
N GLY A 496 24.75 14.07 -10.92
CA GLY A 496 24.28 13.42 -12.14
C GLY A 496 24.96 12.08 -12.51
N SER A 497 25.77 11.49 -11.63
CA SER A 497 26.42 10.20 -11.88
C SER A 497 25.72 9.06 -11.12
N CYS A 498 25.66 7.88 -11.76
CA CYS A 498 25.11 6.67 -11.16
C CYS A 498 25.83 6.27 -9.86
N ALA A 499 27.16 6.45 -9.80
CA ALA A 499 27.95 6.12 -8.62
C ALA A 499 27.55 6.97 -7.39
N CYS A 500 27.28 8.26 -7.59
CA CYS A 500 26.85 9.14 -6.50
C CYS A 500 25.49 8.74 -5.91
N ASP A 501 24.60 8.16 -6.72
CA ASP A 501 23.28 7.68 -6.30
C ASP A 501 23.39 6.50 -5.29
N TYR A 502 24.33 5.58 -5.54
CA TYR A 502 24.67 4.51 -4.60
C TYR A 502 25.34 5.06 -3.34
N VAL A 503 26.31 5.97 -3.47
CA VAL A 503 26.98 6.60 -2.30
C VAL A 503 25.96 7.29 -1.40
N GLN A 504 25.02 8.05 -1.97
CA GLN A 504 23.93 8.70 -1.23
C GLN A 504 23.09 7.68 -0.46
N THR A 505 22.77 6.53 -1.08
CA THR A 505 22.07 5.44 -0.40
C THR A 505 22.89 4.86 0.75
N VAL A 506 24.18 4.62 0.54
CA VAL A 506 25.08 4.09 1.58
C VAL A 506 25.16 5.05 2.77
N LEU A 507 25.26 6.36 2.54
CA LEU A 507 25.26 7.36 3.61
C LEU A 507 23.96 7.34 4.43
N ILE A 508 22.81 7.26 3.76
CA ILE A 508 21.49 7.14 4.41
C ILE A 508 21.43 5.85 5.24
N PHE A 509 21.88 4.74 4.66
CA PHE A 509 21.90 3.45 5.33
C PHE A 509 22.84 3.45 6.55
N MET A 510 24.00 4.10 6.46
CA MET A 510 24.91 4.25 7.61
C MET A 510 24.26 5.07 8.73
N ALA A 511 23.55 6.15 8.42
CA ALA A 511 22.82 6.91 9.44
C ALA A 511 21.74 6.07 10.14
N TYR A 512 21.00 5.26 9.37
CA TYR A 512 20.07 4.28 9.91
C TYR A 512 20.77 3.26 10.82
N MET A 513 21.88 2.66 10.37
CA MET A 513 22.63 1.66 11.14
C MET A 513 23.24 2.23 12.42
N ILE A 514 23.70 3.49 12.42
CA ILE A 514 24.20 4.16 13.63
C ILE A 514 23.07 4.32 14.65
N CYS A 515 21.87 4.72 14.21
CA CYS A 515 20.71 4.86 15.09
C CYS A 515 20.27 3.51 15.69
N ASP A 516 20.23 2.47 14.86
CA ASP A 516 19.89 1.11 15.28
C ASP A 516 20.93 0.54 16.27
N LEU A 517 22.22 0.66 15.96
CA LEU A 517 23.32 0.19 16.81
C LEU A 517 23.39 0.94 18.15
N ALA A 518 23.16 2.26 18.14
CA ALA A 518 23.08 3.05 19.36
C ALA A 518 21.93 2.57 20.25
N SER A 519 20.78 2.30 19.64
CA SER A 519 19.61 1.79 20.35
C SER A 519 19.82 0.39 20.91
N TYR A 520 20.43 -0.51 20.13
CA TYR A 520 20.84 -1.84 20.57
C TYR A 520 21.79 -1.77 21.77
N THR A 521 22.79 -0.89 21.70
CA THR A 521 23.78 -0.69 22.77
C THR A 521 23.11 -0.17 24.04
N LEU A 522 22.23 0.83 23.92
CA LEU A 522 21.47 1.37 25.05
C LEU A 522 20.55 0.32 25.68
N SER A 523 19.88 -0.50 24.88
CA SER A 523 19.04 -1.60 25.37
C SER A 523 19.85 -2.61 26.18
N ASN A 524 21.03 -3.02 25.68
CA ASN A 524 21.91 -3.93 26.41
C ASN A 524 22.47 -3.31 27.70
N ARG A 525 22.83 -2.02 27.68
CA ARG A 525 23.27 -1.31 28.89
C ARG A 525 22.16 -1.22 29.92
N ALA A 526 20.92 -0.94 29.50
CA ALA A 526 19.76 -0.92 30.39
C ALA A 526 19.54 -2.31 31.01
N LEU A 527 19.62 -3.37 30.21
CA LEU A 527 19.48 -4.77 30.64
C LEU A 527 20.54 -5.18 31.67
N GLN A 528 21.77 -4.68 31.53
CA GLN A 528 22.87 -4.93 32.46
C GLN A 528 22.74 -4.21 33.80
N HIS A 529 22.05 -3.06 33.84
CA HIS A 529 21.97 -2.21 35.03
C HIS A 529 20.85 -2.61 36.00
N SER A 530 19.59 -2.41 35.62
CA SER A 530 18.44 -2.63 36.52
C SER A 530 17.13 -2.75 35.75
N LEU A 531 16.11 -3.34 36.39
CA LEU A 531 14.75 -3.39 35.84
C LEU A 531 14.19 -1.98 35.59
N TRP A 532 14.48 -1.03 36.49
CA TRP A 532 14.10 0.37 36.32
C TRP A 532 14.75 1.03 35.11
N ALA A 533 16.04 0.78 34.86
CA ALA A 533 16.72 1.27 33.66
C ALA A 533 16.06 0.73 32.38
N CYS A 534 15.66 -0.55 32.37
CA CYS A 534 14.91 -1.16 31.28
C CYS A 534 13.55 -0.45 31.05
N GLY A 535 12.84 -0.14 32.13
CA GLY A 535 11.56 0.59 32.06
C GLY A 535 11.72 2.02 31.52
N ILE A 536 12.75 2.75 31.96
CA ILE A 536 13.05 4.11 31.47
C ILE A 536 13.39 4.08 29.98
N TYR A 537 14.27 3.16 29.56
CA TYR A 537 14.63 3.02 28.15
C TYR A 537 13.39 2.71 27.28
N CYS A 538 12.58 1.74 27.70
CA CYS A 538 11.33 1.37 27.02
C CYS A 538 10.38 2.57 26.88
N GLY A 539 10.09 3.26 27.98
CA GLY A 539 9.24 4.45 27.99
C GLY A 539 9.78 5.56 27.08
N ALA A 540 11.09 5.83 27.13
CA ALA A 540 11.72 6.84 26.28
C ALA A 540 11.58 6.51 24.78
N MET A 541 11.85 5.27 24.37
CA MET A 541 11.73 4.85 22.97
C MET A 541 10.28 4.94 22.47
N LEU A 542 9.31 4.50 23.25
CA LEU A 542 7.89 4.59 22.89
C LEU A 542 7.42 6.06 22.80
N CYS A 543 7.83 6.90 23.75
CA CYS A 543 7.53 8.33 23.71
C CYS A 543 8.10 8.98 22.46
N MET A 544 9.37 8.75 22.13
CA MET A 544 9.99 9.29 20.91
C MET A 544 9.29 8.81 19.64
N ALA A 545 8.99 7.51 19.54
CA ALA A 545 8.25 6.95 18.41
C ALA A 545 6.86 7.60 18.26
N GLY A 546 6.17 7.86 19.38
CA GLY A 546 4.90 8.57 19.47
C GLY A 546 4.98 10.04 19.07
N PHE A 547 5.98 10.79 19.56
CA PHE A 547 6.20 12.19 19.17
C PHE A 547 6.49 12.34 17.68
N CYS A 548 7.33 11.47 17.12
CA CYS A 548 7.57 11.43 15.68
C CYS A 548 6.29 11.13 14.88
N HIS A 549 5.35 10.35 15.44
CA HIS A 549 4.05 10.13 14.80
C HIS A 549 3.18 11.39 14.84
N ARG A 550 3.09 12.07 15.98
CA ARG A 550 2.25 13.26 16.14
C ARG A 550 2.71 14.43 15.29
N ARG A 551 4.02 14.65 15.12
CA ARG A 551 4.52 15.75 14.27
C ARG A 551 4.12 15.59 12.80
N SER A 552 4.08 14.35 12.31
CA SER A 552 3.55 14.04 10.97
C SER A 552 2.05 14.33 10.84
N LEU A 553 1.29 14.33 11.94
CA LEU A 553 -0.10 14.75 11.94
C LEU A 553 -0.26 16.27 11.99
N VAL A 554 0.58 16.99 12.75
CA VAL A 554 0.49 18.45 12.88
C VAL A 554 0.84 19.16 11.57
N GLN A 555 1.85 18.68 10.83
CA GLN A 555 2.16 19.18 9.48
C GLN A 555 1.00 19.04 8.47
N LYS A 556 -0.10 18.36 8.83
CA LYS A 556 -1.31 18.25 8.00
C LYS A 556 -2.36 19.33 8.30
N LEU A 557 -2.30 19.93 9.48
CA LEU A 557 -3.27 20.94 9.93
C LEU A 557 -2.81 22.36 9.64
N SER A 558 -1.49 22.55 9.47
CA SER A 558 -0.86 23.77 8.97
C SER A 558 -0.70 23.71 7.45
#